data_AF-A0AAN9XDW3-F1
#
_entry.id   AF-A0AAN9XDW3-F1
#
_cell.length_a   1.000
_cell.length_b   1.000
_cell.length_c   1.000
_cell.angle_alpha   90.00
_cell.angle_beta   90.00
_cell.angle_gamma   90.00
#
_symmetry.space_group_name_H-M   'P 1'
#
loop_
_entity.id
_entity.type
_entity.pdbx_description
1 polymer ?
#
loop_
_entity_poly.entity_id
_entity_poly.type
_entity_poly.pdbx_seq_one_letter_code
_entity_poly.pdbx_strand_id
1 'polypeptide(L)'
;MLYSTTKEKILFPFALVRSGYIYSAFGSAEHWSRYSYFIGGDFNSTQLGFLNLFFLSCTHSLIHSQVVMATAPATTFTIGTTGSLGRRGSSLPQSKPFGLKFNSQNHLKSFCGLKAMSSVRCDSESSFFGNKTGAALRASFASKAQQDNKNLSYNLQPQASYKVAVLGAAGGIGQPLALLIKMSPLISELNLYDIANVKGVAADLSHCNTPSQVRDFTGPAELANCLKGMNVVVIPAGVPRKPGMTRDDLFNINAGIVRDLVSAVADNCPGAFILIISNPVNSTVPIAAEVLKQKGVYDHKKLFGITTLDVVRANTFVAQRKNLKLIDVDVPVVGGHAGITILPLLSKTRPSVSFTDDEIDELTVRIQNAGTEVVEAKAGAGSATLSMAYAAARFVESSLRALDGDGDVYECSFVQSDLTDLPFFASRVKLGRKGIEALIPSDLQGLSDYEQKALEALKPELKASIEKGIAFAQKQAVTA
;
A
#
# COMPACT_ATOMS: atom_id res chain seq x y z
N MET A 1 -59.37 -22.65 23.66
CA MET A 1 -58.78 -24.00 23.83
C MET A 1 -57.28 -23.86 23.62
N LEU A 2 -56.51 -23.56 24.67
CA LEU A 2 -55.78 -24.47 25.59
C LEU A 2 -54.43 -25.00 25.02
N TYR A 3 -53.32 -24.40 25.51
CA TYR A 3 -51.99 -24.94 25.92
C TYR A 3 -51.21 -25.89 24.96
N SER A 4 -49.87 -25.96 24.86
CA SER A 4 -48.75 -25.70 25.78
C SER A 4 -47.40 -25.69 25.00
N THR A 5 -46.42 -25.03 25.60
CA THR A 5 -44.96 -24.89 25.38
C THR A 5 -44.12 -26.15 25.16
N THR A 6 -42.97 -26.04 24.46
CA THR A 6 -41.59 -26.17 25.04
C THR A 6 -40.46 -25.79 24.06
N LYS A 7 -39.44 -25.11 24.61
CA LYS A 7 -38.09 -24.84 24.05
C LYS A 7 -37.17 -26.01 24.40
N GLU A 8 -36.23 -26.37 23.53
CA GLU A 8 -35.00 -27.07 23.94
C GLU A 8 -33.75 -26.41 23.34
N LYS A 9 -32.87 -26.01 24.25
CA LYS A 9 -31.48 -25.59 24.02
C LYS A 9 -30.62 -26.84 24.10
N ILE A 10 -29.69 -27.02 23.17
CA ILE A 10 -28.55 -27.92 23.38
C ILE A 10 -27.38 -27.05 23.86
N LEU A 11 -26.86 -27.41 25.03
CA LEU A 11 -25.76 -26.76 25.74
C LEU A 11 -24.72 -27.82 26.11
N PHE A 12 -23.45 -27.39 26.16
CA PHE A 12 -22.26 -27.91 26.84
C PHE A 12 -21.18 -28.67 26.04
N PRO A 13 -19.89 -28.62 26.47
CA PRO A 13 -19.36 -27.90 27.65
C PRO A 13 -18.21 -26.91 27.41
N PHE A 14 -18.25 -25.86 28.25
CA PHE A 14 -17.07 -25.14 28.73
C PHE A 14 -16.13 -26.10 29.47
N ALA A 15 -14.83 -25.99 29.21
CA ALA A 15 -13.78 -26.34 30.16
C ALA A 15 -12.88 -25.12 30.33
N LEU A 16 -12.80 -24.62 31.54
CA LEU A 16 -11.93 -23.53 31.98
C LEU A 16 -11.18 -24.05 33.21
N VAL A 17 -9.93 -23.58 33.36
CA VAL A 17 -9.13 -23.51 34.60
C VAL A 17 -7.90 -24.44 34.70
N ARG A 18 -6.76 -23.79 34.40
CA ARG A 18 -5.51 -23.63 35.17
C ARG A 18 -4.36 -24.66 35.12
N SER A 19 -3.19 -24.01 35.09
CA SER A 19 -1.86 -24.41 35.52
C SER A 19 -1.01 -25.15 34.49
N GLY A 20 -0.17 -24.36 33.82
CA GLY A 20 1.28 -24.56 33.87
C GLY A 20 1.86 -25.65 32.97
N TYR A 21 2.87 -25.23 32.21
CA TYR A 21 3.86 -26.05 31.52
C TYR A 21 3.44 -26.67 30.18
N ILE A 22 3.71 -25.89 29.13
CA ILE A 22 4.10 -26.44 27.83
C ILE A 22 5.50 -27.04 28.01
N TYR A 23 5.61 -28.37 27.94
CA TYR A 23 6.86 -29.03 27.60
C TYR A 23 6.74 -29.57 26.18
N SER A 24 7.70 -29.15 25.37
CA SER A 24 8.03 -29.73 24.08
C SER A 24 8.33 -31.22 24.21
N ALA A 25 7.71 -32.06 23.38
CA ALA A 25 8.25 -33.37 23.07
C ALA A 25 8.00 -33.69 21.59
N PHE A 26 9.07 -33.53 20.80
CA PHE A 26 9.28 -34.32 19.60
C PHE A 26 9.26 -35.81 19.99
N GLY A 27 8.44 -36.62 19.33
CA GLY A 27 8.38 -38.06 19.61
C GLY A 27 7.51 -38.83 18.62
N SER A 28 8.20 -39.46 17.66
CA SER A 28 7.86 -40.56 16.74
C SER A 28 6.42 -41.10 16.65
N ALA A 29 6.02 -41.32 15.39
CA ALA A 29 4.86 -42.09 14.97
C ALA A 29 4.92 -43.55 15.45
N GLU A 30 4.30 -43.84 16.59
CA GLU A 30 3.93 -45.21 17.01
C GLU A 30 3.04 -45.11 18.27
N HIS A 31 1.79 -44.65 18.14
CA HIS A 31 0.76 -44.79 19.20
C HIS A 31 -0.66 -44.52 18.70
N TRP A 32 -1.08 -45.13 17.59
CA TRP A 32 -2.49 -45.19 17.17
C TRP A 32 -2.85 -46.56 16.57
N SER A 33 -2.60 -47.62 17.34
CA SER A 33 -3.20 -48.94 17.08
C SER A 33 -3.65 -49.54 18.40
N ARG A 34 -4.76 -49.01 18.93
CA ARG A 34 -5.58 -49.65 19.99
C ARG A 34 -6.85 -48.84 20.29
N TYR A 35 -7.69 -48.57 19.29
CA TYR A 35 -9.11 -48.24 19.50
C TYR A 35 -9.89 -48.60 18.24
N SER A 36 -10.07 -49.90 18.02
CA SER A 36 -10.98 -50.42 17.01
C SER A 36 -11.50 -51.77 17.49
N TYR A 37 -12.34 -51.73 18.52
CA TYR A 37 -13.27 -52.80 18.88
C TYR A 37 -14.31 -52.15 19.78
N PHE A 38 -15.41 -51.68 19.20
CA PHE A 38 -16.77 -51.79 19.71
C PHE A 38 -17.72 -51.06 18.74
N ILE A 39 -18.87 -51.69 18.50
CA ILE A 39 -19.99 -51.29 17.63
C ILE A 39 -19.82 -51.73 16.17
N GLY A 40 -20.33 -52.92 15.91
CA GLY A 40 -20.64 -53.42 14.56
C GLY A 40 -21.90 -52.78 14.00
N GLY A 41 -21.96 -52.71 12.67
CA GLY A 41 -23.12 -52.29 11.89
C GLY A 41 -22.72 -52.11 10.42
N ASP A 42 -23.31 -52.91 9.55
CA ASP A 42 -22.97 -53.12 8.13
C ASP A 42 -22.90 -51.85 7.26
N PHE A 43 -21.88 -51.74 6.41
CA PHE A 43 -21.87 -50.83 5.26
C PHE A 43 -21.44 -51.55 3.97
N ASN A 44 -22.25 -51.37 2.93
CA ASN A 44 -22.15 -52.00 1.60
C ASN A 44 -20.93 -51.55 0.78
N SER A 45 -20.49 -52.45 -0.12
CA SER A 45 -19.37 -52.29 -1.05
C SER A 45 -19.64 -51.23 -2.12
N THR A 46 -19.36 -49.96 -1.82
CA THR A 46 -19.09 -48.92 -2.84
C THR A 46 -18.23 -47.76 -2.33
N GLN A 47 -17.68 -47.87 -1.11
CA GLN A 47 -16.77 -46.87 -0.52
C GLN A 47 -15.37 -47.41 -0.17
N LEU A 48 -14.98 -48.58 -0.68
CA LEU A 48 -13.60 -49.09 -0.56
C LEU A 48 -12.70 -48.75 -1.76
N GLY A 49 -13.15 -47.87 -2.66
CA GLY A 49 -12.40 -47.43 -3.85
C GLY A 49 -11.61 -46.13 -3.70
N PHE A 50 -11.86 -45.34 -2.64
CA PHE A 50 -11.29 -43.99 -2.52
C PHE A 50 -10.17 -43.84 -1.49
N LEU A 51 -9.87 -44.86 -0.68
CA LEU A 51 -8.80 -44.79 0.32
C LEU A 51 -7.45 -45.36 -0.15
N ASN A 52 -7.41 -46.10 -1.26
CA ASN A 52 -6.17 -46.72 -1.77
C ASN A 52 -5.38 -45.87 -2.78
N LEU A 53 -5.90 -44.73 -3.23
CA LEU A 53 -5.16 -43.82 -4.13
C LEU A 53 -4.36 -42.72 -3.41
N PHE A 54 -4.57 -42.54 -2.10
CA PHE A 54 -3.89 -41.50 -1.33
C PHE A 54 -2.58 -41.97 -0.67
N PHE A 55 -2.35 -43.29 -0.57
CA PHE A 55 -1.15 -43.85 0.07
C PHE A 55 -0.02 -44.24 -0.91
N LEU A 56 -0.23 -44.13 -2.23
CA LEU A 56 0.81 -44.47 -3.22
C LEU A 56 1.58 -43.27 -3.80
N SER A 57 1.26 -42.03 -3.42
CA SER A 57 1.92 -40.82 -3.95
C SER A 57 3.04 -40.27 -3.06
N CYS A 58 3.13 -40.70 -1.80
CA CYS A 58 4.11 -40.16 -0.84
C CYS A 58 5.42 -40.95 -0.70
N THR A 59 5.68 -41.95 -1.55
CA THR A 59 6.91 -42.77 -1.50
C THR A 59 7.77 -42.70 -2.77
N HIS A 60 7.62 -41.64 -3.58
CA HIS A 60 8.46 -41.39 -4.77
C HIS A 60 8.91 -39.93 -4.90
N SER A 61 9.59 -39.40 -3.86
CA SER A 61 10.40 -38.18 -4.03
C SER A 61 11.59 -38.10 -3.06
N LEU A 62 12.19 -39.26 -2.74
CA LEU A 62 13.36 -39.37 -1.87
C LEU A 62 14.31 -40.43 -2.44
N ILE A 63 14.85 -40.20 -3.64
CA ILE A 63 16.14 -40.75 -4.14
C ILE A 63 16.55 -39.85 -5.32
N HIS A 64 17.33 -38.80 -5.05
CA HIS A 64 18.45 -38.31 -5.88
C HIS A 64 18.93 -36.96 -5.34
N SER A 65 19.99 -36.99 -4.53
CA SER A 65 20.96 -35.89 -4.42
C SER A 65 22.20 -36.45 -3.72
N GLN A 66 23.11 -37.01 -4.50
CA GLN A 66 24.47 -37.28 -4.06
C GLN A 66 25.29 -35.99 -4.17
N VAL A 67 25.76 -35.56 -3.00
CA VAL A 67 27.02 -34.89 -2.66
C VAL A 67 28.01 -34.70 -3.82
N VAL A 68 28.38 -33.44 -4.08
CA VAL A 68 29.76 -33.05 -4.42
C VAL A 68 30.13 -31.81 -3.61
N MET A 69 31.06 -31.98 -2.67
CA MET A 69 31.77 -30.92 -1.98
C MET A 69 32.83 -30.34 -2.93
N ALA A 70 32.89 -29.00 -3.04
CA ALA A 70 34.05 -28.32 -3.60
C ALA A 70 34.38 -27.07 -2.78
N THR A 71 35.64 -27.05 -2.38
CA THR A 71 36.36 -26.17 -1.46
C THR A 71 36.60 -24.76 -2.00
N ALA A 72 36.50 -23.77 -1.13
CA ALA A 72 36.97 -22.40 -1.34
C ALA A 72 38.51 -22.32 -1.35
N PRO A 73 39.10 -21.36 -2.09
CA PRO A 73 40.40 -20.82 -1.72
C PRO A 73 40.28 -19.36 -1.26
N ALA A 74 40.95 -19.10 -0.14
CA ALA A 74 41.21 -17.79 0.44
C ALA A 74 42.16 -16.97 -0.45
N THR A 75 41.90 -15.66 -0.58
CA THR A 75 42.83 -14.70 -1.19
C THR A 75 43.44 -13.80 -0.12
N THR A 76 44.75 -13.96 0.03
CA THR A 76 45.67 -13.25 0.92
C THR A 76 45.94 -11.83 0.42
N PHE A 77 45.78 -10.84 1.31
CA PHE A 77 46.28 -9.48 1.13
C PHE A 77 47.80 -9.45 1.31
N THR A 78 48.54 -8.88 0.35
CA THR A 78 49.98 -8.62 0.49
C THR A 78 50.24 -7.11 0.50
N ILE A 79 50.97 -6.66 1.52
CA ILE A 79 51.50 -5.31 1.71
C ILE A 79 52.80 -5.19 0.91
N GLY A 80 52.94 -4.13 0.12
CA GLY A 80 54.17 -3.78 -0.57
C GLY A 80 54.48 -2.29 -0.47
N THR A 81 55.32 -1.92 0.50
CA THR A 81 56.01 -0.63 0.58
C THR A 81 57.33 -0.69 -0.18
N THR A 82 57.55 0.24 -1.11
CA THR A 82 58.86 0.83 -1.38
C THR A 82 58.69 2.31 -1.70
N GLY A 83 59.43 3.17 -1.01
CA GLY A 83 59.48 4.60 -1.25
C GLY A 83 60.71 4.99 -2.05
N SER A 84 60.69 6.20 -2.64
CA SER A 84 61.85 7.09 -2.67
C SER A 84 61.47 8.48 -3.20
N LEU A 85 61.66 9.46 -2.32
CA LEU A 85 62.13 10.84 -2.48
C LEU A 85 62.01 11.60 -3.81
N GLY A 86 61.43 12.80 -3.71
CA GLY A 86 61.69 13.94 -4.59
C GLY A 86 61.14 15.24 -4.00
N ARG A 87 61.98 15.98 -3.26
CA ARG A 87 61.67 17.25 -2.58
C ARG A 87 62.09 18.43 -3.47
N ARG A 88 61.24 19.45 -3.65
CA ARG A 88 61.64 20.87 -3.84
C ARG A 88 60.47 21.81 -3.52
N GLY A 89 60.74 22.81 -2.66
CA GLY A 89 59.88 23.97 -2.37
C GLY A 89 59.79 24.91 -3.58
N SER A 90 59.07 26.02 -3.62
CA SER A 90 58.44 26.98 -2.70
C SER A 90 57.42 27.75 -3.59
N SER A 91 56.34 28.40 -3.18
CA SER A 91 56.20 29.63 -2.37
C SER A 91 54.74 30.11 -2.51
N LEU A 92 54.17 30.66 -1.45
CA LEU A 92 52.90 31.44 -1.47
C LEU A 92 53.04 32.73 -2.31
N PRO A 93 51.93 33.28 -2.82
CA PRO A 93 51.33 34.42 -2.12
C PRO A 93 49.79 34.43 -2.06
N GLN A 94 49.26 35.05 -1.01
CA GLN A 94 47.87 35.50 -0.86
C GLN A 94 47.62 36.76 -1.73
N SER A 95 46.43 36.91 -2.32
CA SER A 95 45.57 38.10 -2.11
C SER A 95 44.23 38.08 -2.87
N LYS A 96 43.17 38.31 -2.08
CA LYS A 96 41.89 39.03 -2.31
C LYS A 96 40.74 38.40 -3.11
N PRO A 97 39.48 38.59 -2.62
CA PRO A 97 38.31 37.84 -3.06
C PRO A 97 37.51 38.59 -4.14
N PHE A 98 37.09 37.86 -5.17
CA PHE A 98 36.06 38.32 -6.10
C PHE A 98 34.68 38.02 -5.52
N GLY A 99 33.88 39.06 -5.31
CA GLY A 99 32.49 38.95 -4.89
C GLY A 99 31.60 38.55 -6.07
N LEU A 100 30.90 37.44 -5.93
CA LEU A 100 29.72 37.11 -6.72
C LEU A 100 28.55 36.91 -5.76
N LYS A 101 27.62 37.88 -5.80
CA LYS A 101 26.28 37.73 -5.21
C LYS A 101 25.53 36.69 -6.03
N PHE A 102 25.13 35.59 -5.40
CA PHE A 102 23.99 34.80 -5.85
C PHE A 102 22.96 34.73 -4.72
N ASN A 103 21.81 35.35 -5.00
CA ASN A 103 20.57 35.14 -4.30
C ASN A 103 19.97 33.86 -4.89
N SER A 104 19.73 32.82 -4.10
CA SER A 104 18.61 31.91 -4.34
C SER A 104 18.31 31.08 -3.10
N GLN A 105 17.05 31.19 -2.68
CA GLN A 105 16.42 30.42 -1.62
C GLN A 105 16.14 28.98 -2.09
N ASN A 106 15.85 28.13 -1.09
CA ASN A 106 15.18 26.82 -1.17
C ASN A 106 16.10 25.60 -1.29
N HIS A 107 16.54 25.12 -0.12
CA HIS A 107 16.97 23.73 0.06
C HIS A 107 15.74 22.80 0.04
N LEU A 108 15.71 21.92 -0.95
CA LEU A 108 14.87 20.72 -1.02
C LEU A 108 15.05 19.86 0.24
N LYS A 109 13.96 19.56 0.94
CA LYS A 109 13.86 18.41 1.84
C LYS A 109 12.94 17.39 1.17
N SER A 110 13.55 16.43 0.46
CA SER A 110 12.88 15.19 0.07
C SER A 110 12.48 14.43 1.35
N PHE A 111 11.21 14.09 1.48
CA PHE A 111 10.65 13.43 2.66
C PHE A 111 9.93 12.16 2.24
N CYS A 112 10.45 11.01 2.70
CA CYS A 112 9.79 9.72 2.57
C CYS A 112 9.17 9.30 3.91
N GLY A 113 8.09 8.53 3.82
CA GLY A 113 7.18 8.17 4.88
C GLY A 113 7.78 7.45 6.09
N LEU A 114 6.98 7.50 7.17
CA LEU A 114 7.18 6.85 8.47
C LEU A 114 8.55 7.10 9.11
N LYS A 115 8.78 8.34 9.55
CA LYS A 115 9.79 8.58 10.58
C LYS A 115 9.32 8.01 11.92
N ALA A 116 10.08 7.07 12.46
CA ALA A 116 10.14 6.86 13.90
C ALA A 116 10.57 8.19 14.55
N MET A 117 9.83 8.65 15.56
CA MET A 117 10.22 9.81 16.35
C MET A 117 11.60 9.56 16.93
N SER A 118 12.53 10.49 16.68
CA SER A 118 13.82 10.54 17.32
C SER A 118 13.61 10.62 18.84
N SER A 119 14.13 9.61 19.55
CA SER A 119 14.20 9.56 20.99
C SER A 119 14.84 10.83 21.54
N VAL A 120 14.13 11.56 22.41
CA VAL A 120 14.75 12.54 23.29
C VAL A 120 15.62 11.76 24.27
N ARG A 121 16.94 11.89 24.12
CA ARG A 121 17.90 11.50 25.15
C ARG A 121 17.72 12.48 26.31
N CYS A 122 16.96 12.07 27.31
CA CYS A 122 16.93 12.77 28.59
C CYS A 122 18.08 12.19 29.41
N ASP A 123 19.25 12.84 29.36
CA ASP A 123 20.31 12.55 30.31
C ASP A 123 19.79 12.99 31.68
N SER A 124 19.29 12.01 32.43
CA SER A 124 19.05 12.14 33.86
C SER A 124 20.37 11.78 34.54
N GLU A 125 21.17 12.79 34.85
CA GLU A 125 22.23 12.63 35.82
C GLU A 125 21.59 12.29 37.17
N SER A 126 21.79 11.05 37.59
CA SER A 126 21.43 10.57 38.91
C SER A 126 22.42 11.14 39.93
N SER A 127 21.84 11.73 40.96
CA SER A 127 22.51 12.24 42.15
C SER A 127 23.22 11.13 42.94
N PHE A 128 24.52 11.27 43.20
CA PHE A 128 25.17 10.63 44.34
C PHE A 128 26.44 11.39 44.80
N PHE A 129 26.35 12.00 45.99
CA PHE A 129 27.36 12.60 46.89
C PHE A 129 28.66 13.24 46.36
N GLY A 130 28.85 14.53 46.67
CA GLY A 130 30.15 15.20 46.66
C GLY A 130 30.10 16.67 47.08
N ASN A 131 30.76 17.00 48.19
CA ASN A 131 30.70 18.26 48.94
C ASN A 131 31.18 19.55 48.24
N LYS A 132 30.53 20.65 48.65
CA LYS A 132 31.05 22.01 48.93
C LYS A 132 31.33 23.03 47.79
N THR A 133 30.70 24.19 48.03
CA THR A 133 31.15 25.59 47.82
C THR A 133 31.20 26.14 46.40
N GLY A 134 30.33 27.13 46.15
CA GLY A 134 30.41 28.00 44.97
C GLY A 134 29.25 29.00 44.87
N ALA A 135 28.78 29.54 45.99
CA ALA A 135 27.89 30.70 45.99
C ALA A 135 28.71 31.97 45.65
N ALA A 136 29.04 32.14 44.38
CA ALA A 136 29.55 33.39 43.80
C ALA A 136 29.45 33.26 42.28
N LEU A 137 29.13 34.37 41.59
CA LEU A 137 28.83 34.46 40.14
C LEU A 137 27.36 34.21 39.77
N ARG A 138 26.43 34.61 40.65
CA ARG A 138 25.08 35.07 40.28
C ARG A 138 25.03 36.60 40.38
N ALA A 139 25.78 37.29 39.52
CA ALA A 139 25.65 38.72 39.20
C ALA A 139 26.66 39.05 38.10
N SER A 140 26.29 39.93 37.16
CA SER A 140 26.98 40.23 35.89
C SER A 140 26.61 39.20 34.82
N PHE A 141 25.65 39.39 33.93
CA PHE A 141 25.24 40.58 33.21
C PHE A 141 23.73 40.52 32.95
N ALA A 142 22.96 41.26 33.75
CA ALA A 142 21.61 41.65 33.38
C ALA A 142 21.71 43.03 32.73
N SER A 143 21.81 43.08 31.40
CA SER A 143 21.46 44.28 30.66
C SER A 143 21.07 43.96 29.22
N LYS A 144 19.79 44.24 28.93
CA LYS A 144 19.24 44.59 27.60
C LYS A 144 19.36 43.54 26.50
N ALA A 145 18.38 42.64 26.49
CA ALA A 145 17.77 42.17 25.24
C ALA A 145 16.26 41.99 25.49
N GLN A 146 15.56 43.11 25.59
CA GLN A 146 14.11 43.14 25.41
C GLN A 146 13.89 43.12 23.89
N GLN A 147 13.92 41.92 23.32
CA GLN A 147 13.31 41.64 22.03
C GLN A 147 12.12 40.75 22.33
N ASP A 148 10.95 41.23 21.92
CA ASP A 148 9.69 40.48 21.89
C ASP A 148 9.84 39.23 21.03
N ASN A 149 10.39 38.17 21.63
CA ASN A 149 10.22 36.81 21.13
C ASN A 149 8.80 36.38 21.51
N LYS A 150 7.83 36.77 20.67
CA LYS A 150 6.64 35.95 20.47
C LYS A 150 7.12 34.62 19.91
N ASN A 151 7.55 33.73 20.81
CA ASN A 151 7.67 32.31 20.54
C ASN A 151 6.27 31.79 20.24
N LEU A 152 5.81 31.97 19.00
CA LEU A 152 4.81 31.13 18.38
C LEU A 152 5.45 29.76 18.19
N SER A 153 5.62 29.06 19.31
CA SER A 153 5.87 27.62 19.31
C SER A 153 4.55 26.99 18.87
N TYR A 154 4.35 26.87 17.55
CA TYR A 154 3.33 26.00 17.02
C TYR A 154 3.70 24.59 17.46
N ASN A 155 3.15 24.15 18.58
CA ASN A 155 3.03 22.74 18.91
C ASN A 155 2.06 22.14 17.88
N LEU A 156 2.54 21.93 16.66
CA LEU A 156 1.92 21.03 15.70
C LEU A 156 2.15 19.61 16.20
N GLN A 157 1.50 19.24 17.30
CA GLN A 157 1.17 17.84 17.48
C GLN A 157 0.15 17.53 16.40
N PRO A 158 0.39 16.57 15.49
CA PRO A 158 -0.61 16.17 14.51
C PRO A 158 -1.86 15.76 15.28
N GLN A 159 -2.90 16.58 15.21
CA GLN A 159 -4.16 16.23 15.84
C GLN A 159 -4.84 15.25 14.89
N ALA A 160 -4.95 14.00 15.32
CA ALA A 160 -5.77 12.99 14.67
C ALA A 160 -7.15 13.59 14.39
N SER A 161 -7.47 13.83 13.12
CA SER A 161 -8.62 14.66 12.71
C SER A 161 -9.40 14.08 11.53
N TYR A 162 -8.82 13.12 10.81
CA TYR A 162 -9.44 12.56 9.62
C TYR A 162 -10.07 11.19 9.88
N LYS A 163 -11.17 10.94 9.17
CA LYS A 163 -11.89 9.68 9.19
C LYS A 163 -11.71 8.94 7.88
N VAL A 164 -11.33 7.67 7.97
CA VAL A 164 -11.08 6.80 6.82
C VAL A 164 -11.97 5.57 6.92
N ALA A 165 -12.63 5.21 5.82
CA ALA A 165 -13.33 3.94 5.68
C ALA A 165 -12.60 3.00 4.71
N VAL A 166 -12.49 1.72 5.07
CA VAL A 166 -11.99 0.65 4.19
C VAL A 166 -13.13 -0.31 3.88
N LEU A 167 -13.57 -0.35 2.62
CA LEU A 167 -14.65 -1.23 2.15
C LEU A 167 -14.05 -2.49 1.51
N GLY A 168 -14.24 -3.65 2.14
CA GLY A 168 -13.51 -4.89 1.84
C GLY A 168 -12.35 -5.15 2.81
N ALA A 169 -12.51 -4.71 4.07
CA ALA A 169 -11.46 -4.70 5.08
C ALA A 169 -11.02 -6.10 5.55
N ALA A 170 -11.87 -7.13 5.42
CA ALA A 170 -11.52 -8.50 5.79
C ALA A 170 -10.79 -9.27 4.68
N GLY A 171 -10.69 -8.70 3.48
CA GLY A 171 -10.00 -9.29 2.33
C GLY A 171 -8.47 -9.29 2.45
N GLY A 172 -7.81 -9.99 1.53
CA GLY A 172 -6.35 -10.15 1.52
C GLY A 172 -5.56 -8.85 1.36
N ILE A 173 -6.12 -7.85 0.69
CA ILE A 173 -5.57 -6.47 0.66
C ILE A 173 -6.07 -5.68 1.87
N GLY A 174 -7.35 -5.82 2.22
CA GLY A 174 -8.04 -5.04 3.25
C GLY A 174 -7.37 -5.11 4.62
N GLN A 175 -7.01 -6.29 5.10
CA GLN A 175 -6.39 -6.45 6.43
C GLN A 175 -5.03 -5.74 6.55
N PRO A 176 -4.02 -6.02 5.70
CA PRO A 176 -2.75 -5.31 5.78
C PRO A 176 -2.89 -3.82 5.47
N LEU A 177 -3.85 -3.41 4.62
CA LEU A 177 -4.12 -2.00 4.35
C LEU A 177 -4.66 -1.30 5.60
N ALA A 178 -5.63 -1.90 6.28
CA ALA A 178 -6.21 -1.36 7.50
C ALA A 178 -5.15 -1.23 8.61
N LEU A 179 -4.22 -2.18 8.72
CA LEU A 179 -3.06 -2.07 9.62
C LEU A 179 -2.19 -0.85 9.31
N LEU A 180 -1.80 -0.67 8.04
CA LEU A 180 -0.95 0.46 7.65
C LEU A 180 -1.66 1.81 7.84
N ILE A 181 -2.96 1.88 7.56
CA ILE A 181 -3.79 3.06 7.82
C ILE A 181 -3.87 3.34 9.33
N LYS A 182 -4.11 2.30 10.16
CA LYS A 182 -4.14 2.39 11.64
C LYS A 182 -2.85 2.98 12.21
N MET A 183 -1.71 2.83 11.54
CA MET A 183 -0.43 3.40 11.97
C MET A 183 -0.27 4.91 11.71
N SER A 184 -1.13 5.53 10.89
CA SER A 184 -1.03 6.96 10.60
C SER A 184 -1.50 7.83 11.79
N PRO A 185 -0.72 8.84 12.21
CA PRO A 185 -1.10 9.75 13.31
C PRO A 185 -2.18 10.75 12.92
N LEU A 186 -2.47 10.92 11.62
CA LEU A 186 -3.46 11.88 11.11
C LEU A 186 -4.91 11.39 11.27
N ILE A 187 -5.10 10.11 11.60
CA ILE A 187 -6.41 9.45 11.60
C ILE A 187 -7.00 9.44 13.00
N SER A 188 -8.24 9.93 13.13
CA SER A 188 -9.04 9.85 14.36
C SER A 188 -9.96 8.64 14.39
N GLU A 189 -10.49 8.23 13.25
CA GLU A 189 -11.48 7.15 13.14
C GLU A 189 -11.20 6.31 11.88
N LEU A 190 -11.11 4.99 12.07
CA LEU A 190 -10.93 4.00 11.02
C LEU A 190 -12.12 3.05 11.01
N ASN A 191 -13.00 3.20 10.03
CA ASN A 191 -14.17 2.37 9.84
C ASN A 191 -13.85 1.22 8.89
N LEU A 192 -14.06 -0.01 9.35
CA LEU A 192 -13.80 -1.22 8.59
C LEU A 192 -15.13 -1.85 8.19
N TYR A 193 -15.35 -1.98 6.89
CA TYR A 193 -16.55 -2.62 6.36
C TYR A 193 -16.20 -3.88 5.57
N ASP A 194 -16.98 -4.92 5.78
CA ASP A 194 -17.00 -6.10 4.92
C ASP A 194 -18.35 -6.82 5.02
N ILE A 195 -18.61 -7.76 4.11
CA ILE A 195 -19.81 -8.62 4.19
C ILE A 195 -19.70 -9.67 5.30
N ALA A 196 -18.47 -10.01 5.72
CA ALA A 196 -18.20 -11.00 6.76
C ALA A 196 -16.85 -10.76 7.44
N ASN A 197 -16.64 -11.38 8.62
CA ASN A 197 -15.35 -11.50 9.32
C ASN A 197 -14.64 -10.20 9.76
N VAL A 198 -15.24 -9.02 9.55
CA VAL A 198 -14.61 -7.73 9.89
C VAL A 198 -14.49 -7.46 11.39
N LYS A 199 -15.38 -8.04 12.21
CA LYS A 199 -15.35 -7.87 13.69
C LYS A 199 -14.02 -8.31 14.31
N GLY A 200 -13.50 -9.45 13.85
CA GLY A 200 -12.21 -9.96 14.31
C GLY A 200 -11.05 -9.05 13.90
N VAL A 201 -11.10 -8.53 12.68
CA VAL A 201 -10.08 -7.60 12.15
C VAL A 201 -10.08 -6.29 12.95
N ALA A 202 -11.25 -5.74 13.25
CA ALA A 202 -11.36 -4.52 14.06
C ALA A 202 -10.88 -4.72 15.49
N ALA A 203 -11.24 -5.84 16.12
CA ALA A 203 -10.76 -6.18 17.47
C ALA A 203 -9.24 -6.29 17.52
N ASP A 204 -8.62 -6.98 16.54
CA ASP A 204 -7.17 -7.11 16.43
C ASP A 204 -6.49 -5.73 16.29
N LEU A 205 -6.94 -4.93 15.32
CA LEU A 205 -6.38 -3.59 15.08
C LEU A 205 -6.61 -2.60 16.23
N SER A 206 -7.66 -2.80 17.05
CA SER A 206 -7.94 -1.94 18.20
C SER A 206 -6.86 -2.02 19.29
N HIS A 207 -6.06 -3.09 19.32
CA HIS A 207 -4.95 -3.26 20.26
C HIS A 207 -3.69 -2.48 19.85
N CYS A 208 -3.61 -1.99 18.61
CA CYS A 208 -2.49 -1.16 18.17
C CYS A 208 -2.54 0.22 18.88
N ASN A 209 -1.45 0.58 19.55
CA ASN A 209 -1.29 1.76 20.40
C ASN A 209 -1.14 3.08 19.63
N THR A 210 -2.08 3.38 18.74
CA THR A 210 -2.14 4.59 17.93
C THR A 210 -3.47 5.33 18.16
N PRO A 211 -3.58 6.64 17.88
CA PRO A 211 -4.70 7.46 18.34
C PRO A 211 -6.06 7.14 17.66
N SER A 212 -6.06 6.50 16.49
CA SER A 212 -7.29 6.22 15.74
C SER A 212 -8.19 5.21 16.44
N GLN A 213 -9.48 5.51 16.53
CA GLN A 213 -10.49 4.56 16.97
C GLN A 213 -10.88 3.65 15.80
N VAL A 214 -10.88 2.33 16.03
CA VAL A 214 -11.28 1.34 15.01
C VAL A 214 -12.73 0.93 15.26
N ARG A 215 -13.56 0.89 14.22
CA ARG A 215 -14.95 0.42 14.27
C ARG A 215 -15.22 -0.59 13.17
N ASP A 216 -16.00 -1.62 13.48
CA ASP A 216 -16.47 -2.63 12.51
C ASP A 216 -17.89 -2.37 12.03
N PHE A 217 -18.14 -2.71 10.76
CA PHE A 217 -19.45 -2.66 10.12
C PHE A 217 -19.63 -3.88 9.22
N THR A 218 -20.55 -4.77 9.55
CA THR A 218 -20.76 -6.05 8.86
C THR A 218 -22.06 -6.05 8.06
N GLY A 219 -21.93 -6.26 6.75
CA GLY A 219 -23.05 -6.50 5.85
C GLY A 219 -23.86 -5.24 5.47
N PRO A 220 -24.77 -5.36 4.48
CA PRO A 220 -25.37 -4.20 3.80
C PRO A 220 -26.10 -3.21 4.72
N ALA A 221 -26.71 -3.70 5.80
CA ALA A 221 -27.45 -2.88 6.76
C ALA A 221 -26.57 -1.87 7.51
N GLU A 222 -25.28 -2.17 7.67
CA GLU A 222 -24.34 -1.33 8.42
C GLU A 222 -23.49 -0.42 7.52
N LEU A 223 -23.51 -0.63 6.19
CA LEU A 223 -22.71 0.13 5.22
C LEU A 223 -22.97 1.64 5.28
N ALA A 224 -24.23 2.06 5.38
CA ALA A 224 -24.57 3.48 5.47
C ALA A 224 -23.95 4.14 6.71
N ASN A 225 -23.95 3.45 7.85
CA ASN A 225 -23.37 3.96 9.10
C ASN A 225 -21.83 4.00 9.03
N CYS A 226 -21.19 3.04 8.36
CA CYS A 226 -19.75 3.03 8.11
C CYS A 226 -19.28 4.33 7.42
N LEU A 227 -20.10 4.84 6.49
CA LEU A 227 -19.71 5.93 5.58
C LEU A 227 -19.97 7.33 6.14
N LYS A 228 -20.71 7.48 7.25
CA LYS A 228 -21.10 8.80 7.77
C LYS A 228 -19.89 9.65 8.16
N GLY A 229 -19.75 10.80 7.48
CA GLY A 229 -18.71 11.79 7.79
C GLY A 229 -17.29 11.36 7.43
N MET A 230 -17.12 10.39 6.54
CA MET A 230 -15.79 9.97 6.07
C MET A 230 -15.12 11.06 5.23
N ASN A 231 -13.82 11.24 5.42
CA ASN A 231 -12.99 12.11 4.57
C ASN A 231 -12.39 11.35 3.41
N VAL A 232 -12.04 10.08 3.63
CA VAL A 232 -11.41 9.19 2.65
C VAL A 232 -12.11 7.83 2.70
N VAL A 233 -12.49 7.30 1.56
CA VAL A 233 -13.07 5.96 1.41
C VAL A 233 -12.19 5.16 0.45
N VAL A 234 -11.68 4.02 0.93
CA VAL A 234 -10.81 3.13 0.18
C VAL A 234 -11.55 1.85 -0.13
N ILE A 235 -11.56 1.44 -1.40
CA ILE A 235 -12.33 0.29 -1.88
C ILE A 235 -11.39 -0.77 -2.46
N PRO A 236 -10.77 -1.62 -1.60
CA PRO A 236 -10.12 -2.87 -2.03
C PRO A 236 -11.11 -4.01 -2.28
N ALA A 237 -12.39 -3.86 -1.94
CA ALA A 237 -13.40 -4.90 -2.14
C ALA A 237 -13.42 -5.44 -3.57
N GLY A 238 -13.43 -6.75 -3.68
CA GLY A 238 -13.46 -7.43 -4.97
C GLY A 238 -13.13 -8.90 -4.79
N VAL A 239 -13.53 -9.69 -5.77
CA VAL A 239 -13.19 -11.10 -5.82
C VAL A 239 -11.84 -11.23 -6.54
N PRO A 240 -10.85 -11.94 -5.97
CA PRO A 240 -9.63 -12.26 -6.69
C PRO A 240 -9.94 -13.26 -7.81
N ARG A 241 -9.16 -13.25 -8.89
CA ARG A 241 -9.29 -14.24 -9.95
C ARG A 241 -9.11 -15.65 -9.38
N LYS A 242 -10.09 -16.53 -9.61
CA LYS A 242 -10.03 -17.96 -9.24
C LYS A 242 -9.81 -18.82 -10.49
N PRO A 243 -9.19 -20.02 -10.36
CA PRO A 243 -9.16 -20.99 -11.44
C PRO A 243 -10.55 -21.24 -12.02
N GLY A 244 -10.68 -21.25 -13.36
CA GLY A 244 -11.95 -21.46 -14.06
C GLY A 244 -12.80 -20.20 -14.29
N MET A 245 -12.47 -19.05 -13.70
CA MET A 245 -13.20 -17.79 -13.92
C MET A 245 -12.73 -17.07 -15.18
N THR A 246 -13.65 -16.66 -16.05
CA THR A 246 -13.30 -15.86 -17.24
C THR A 246 -12.95 -14.42 -16.86
N ARG A 247 -12.31 -13.69 -17.77
CA ARG A 247 -12.05 -12.25 -17.57
C ARG A 247 -13.35 -11.44 -17.44
N ASP A 248 -14.39 -11.85 -18.13
CA ASP A 248 -15.69 -11.18 -18.12
C ASP A 248 -16.49 -11.48 -16.84
N ASP A 249 -16.41 -12.70 -16.31
CA ASP A 249 -17.04 -13.04 -15.02
C ASP A 249 -16.45 -12.18 -13.90
N LEU A 250 -15.12 -12.10 -13.85
CA LEU A 250 -14.41 -11.29 -12.86
C LEU A 250 -14.80 -9.81 -12.97
N PHE A 251 -14.88 -9.30 -14.20
CA PHE A 251 -15.33 -7.94 -14.46
C PHE A 251 -16.75 -7.73 -13.95
N ASN A 252 -17.72 -8.57 -14.31
CA ASN A 252 -19.13 -8.38 -13.95
C ASN A 252 -19.35 -8.41 -12.43
N ILE A 253 -18.67 -9.33 -11.73
CA ILE A 253 -18.74 -9.42 -10.26
C ILE A 253 -18.20 -8.14 -9.62
N ASN A 254 -16.98 -7.74 -9.98
CA ASN A 254 -16.35 -6.56 -9.37
C ASN A 254 -17.03 -5.25 -9.80
N ALA A 255 -17.60 -5.19 -11.00
CA ALA A 255 -18.40 -4.08 -11.48
C ALA A 255 -19.66 -3.88 -10.62
N GLY A 256 -20.37 -4.96 -10.28
CA GLY A 256 -21.51 -4.92 -9.36
C GLY A 256 -21.10 -4.46 -7.94
N ILE A 257 -20.02 -5.02 -7.40
CA ILE A 257 -19.50 -4.64 -6.08
C ILE A 257 -19.15 -3.14 -6.04
N VAL A 258 -18.40 -2.63 -7.02
CA VAL A 258 -18.00 -1.22 -7.07
C VAL A 258 -19.22 -0.32 -7.23
N ARG A 259 -20.17 -0.68 -8.10
CA ARG A 259 -21.43 0.08 -8.27
C ARG A 259 -22.15 0.25 -6.94
N ASP A 260 -22.35 -0.85 -6.20
CA ASP A 260 -23.14 -0.85 -4.97
C ASP A 260 -22.44 -0.05 -3.86
N LEU A 261 -21.13 -0.24 -3.70
CA LEU A 261 -20.35 0.49 -2.70
C LEU A 261 -20.26 1.98 -3.02
N VAL A 262 -20.02 2.36 -4.28
CA VAL A 262 -19.95 3.77 -4.70
C VAL A 262 -21.32 4.44 -4.62
N SER A 263 -22.40 3.73 -4.93
CA SER A 263 -23.77 4.23 -4.71
C SER A 263 -24.01 4.58 -3.23
N ALA A 264 -23.56 3.71 -2.31
CA ALA A 264 -23.64 4.01 -0.88
C ALA A 264 -22.75 5.19 -0.46
N VAL A 265 -21.56 5.35 -1.06
CA VAL A 265 -20.71 6.53 -0.84
C VAL A 265 -21.41 7.81 -1.31
N ALA A 266 -22.02 7.77 -2.49
CA ALA A 266 -22.78 8.90 -3.05
C ALA A 266 -23.90 9.36 -2.09
N ASP A 267 -24.61 8.42 -1.47
CA ASP A 267 -25.73 8.70 -0.58
C ASP A 267 -25.30 9.19 0.82
N ASN A 268 -24.11 8.78 1.32
CA ASN A 268 -23.75 8.97 2.73
C ASN A 268 -22.54 9.89 2.97
N CYS A 269 -21.61 10.01 2.01
CA CYS A 269 -20.43 10.87 2.12
C CYS A 269 -19.91 11.34 0.75
N PRO A 270 -20.74 12.03 -0.07
CA PRO A 270 -20.34 12.45 -1.42
C PRO A 270 -19.15 13.41 -1.45
N GLY A 271 -18.81 14.02 -0.31
CA GLY A 271 -17.65 14.91 -0.17
C GLY A 271 -16.30 14.21 0.01
N ALA A 272 -16.28 12.88 0.26
CA ALA A 272 -15.07 12.12 0.54
C ALA A 272 -14.18 11.93 -0.70
N PHE A 273 -12.89 11.70 -0.48
CA PHE A 273 -12.02 11.16 -1.53
C PHE A 273 -12.30 9.66 -1.68
N ILE A 274 -12.54 9.22 -2.91
CA ILE A 274 -12.92 7.83 -3.23
C ILE A 274 -11.75 7.17 -3.95
N LEU A 275 -11.15 6.17 -3.32
CA LEU A 275 -9.93 5.49 -3.76
C LEU A 275 -10.29 4.06 -4.21
N ILE A 276 -10.42 3.86 -5.52
CA ILE A 276 -10.77 2.58 -6.14
C ILE A 276 -9.52 1.74 -6.35
N ILE A 277 -9.45 0.59 -5.68
CA ILE A 277 -8.41 -0.44 -5.88
C ILE A 277 -9.02 -1.66 -6.62
N SER A 278 -10.33 -1.85 -6.51
CA SER A 278 -11.08 -2.94 -7.14
C SER A 278 -10.75 -3.09 -8.62
N ASN A 279 -10.20 -4.25 -8.98
CA ASN A 279 -9.84 -4.55 -10.36
C ASN A 279 -11.05 -4.99 -11.20
N PRO A 280 -11.08 -4.68 -12.50
CA PRO A 280 -10.07 -3.93 -13.27
C PRO A 280 -10.24 -2.40 -13.13
N VAL A 281 -9.22 -1.70 -12.63
CA VAL A 281 -9.25 -0.24 -12.35
C VAL A 281 -9.63 0.58 -13.59
N ASN A 282 -9.14 0.18 -14.77
CA ASN A 282 -9.43 0.84 -16.05
C ASN A 282 -10.94 0.89 -16.40
N SER A 283 -11.76 0.03 -15.79
CA SER A 283 -13.21 0.00 -15.99
C SER A 283 -14.01 0.34 -14.72
N THR A 284 -13.52 -0.02 -13.53
CA THR A 284 -14.22 0.24 -12.26
C THR A 284 -14.25 1.71 -11.89
N VAL A 285 -13.24 2.50 -12.26
CA VAL A 285 -13.26 3.96 -12.10
C VAL A 285 -14.31 4.62 -12.99
N PRO A 286 -14.40 4.32 -14.30
CA PRO A 286 -15.52 4.78 -15.13
C PRO A 286 -16.89 4.37 -14.58
N ILE A 287 -17.04 3.14 -14.05
CA ILE A 287 -18.29 2.71 -13.39
C ILE A 287 -18.60 3.62 -12.19
N ALA A 288 -17.62 3.86 -11.33
CA ALA A 288 -17.78 4.73 -10.16
C ALA A 288 -18.18 6.16 -10.57
N ALA A 289 -17.56 6.72 -11.60
CA ALA A 289 -17.88 8.04 -12.13
C ALA A 289 -19.34 8.10 -12.63
N GLU A 290 -19.78 7.13 -13.43
CA GLU A 290 -21.15 7.09 -13.93
C GLU A 290 -22.19 6.91 -12.82
N VAL A 291 -21.91 6.08 -11.80
CA VAL A 291 -22.79 5.93 -10.62
C VAL A 291 -22.92 7.27 -9.87
N LEU A 292 -21.81 7.97 -9.66
CA LEU A 292 -21.84 9.29 -9.01
C LEU A 292 -22.57 10.34 -9.86
N LYS A 293 -22.46 10.28 -11.19
CA LYS A 293 -23.19 11.16 -12.12
C LYS A 293 -24.68 10.90 -12.07
N GLN A 294 -25.10 9.64 -12.08
CA GLN A 294 -26.50 9.22 -11.93
C GLN A 294 -27.10 9.70 -10.60
N LYS A 295 -26.28 9.73 -9.54
CA LYS A 295 -26.65 10.28 -8.23
C LYS A 295 -26.55 11.81 -8.13
N GLY A 296 -26.06 12.50 -9.16
CA GLY A 296 -25.94 13.96 -9.19
C GLY A 296 -24.86 14.54 -8.29
N VAL A 297 -23.90 13.74 -7.81
CA VAL A 297 -22.88 14.14 -6.82
C VAL A 297 -21.45 13.97 -7.33
N TYR A 298 -21.27 13.74 -8.63
CA TYR A 298 -19.95 13.50 -9.21
C TYR A 298 -19.04 14.73 -9.15
N ASP A 299 -17.93 14.59 -8.41
CA ASP A 299 -16.80 15.52 -8.42
C ASP A 299 -15.57 14.78 -8.94
N HIS A 300 -15.17 15.09 -10.18
CA HIS A 300 -14.01 14.48 -10.84
C HIS A 300 -12.70 14.68 -10.07
N LYS A 301 -12.62 15.68 -9.18
CA LYS A 301 -11.42 15.93 -8.38
C LYS A 301 -11.24 14.96 -7.22
N LYS A 302 -12.27 14.16 -6.89
CA LYS A 302 -12.30 13.33 -5.69
C LYS A 302 -12.38 11.83 -5.96
N LEU A 303 -12.41 11.41 -7.23
CA LEU A 303 -12.41 10.01 -7.62
C LEU A 303 -11.04 9.60 -8.16
N PHE A 304 -10.44 8.60 -7.54
CA PHE A 304 -9.08 8.14 -7.81
C PHE A 304 -9.04 6.64 -8.05
N GLY A 305 -8.52 6.22 -9.20
CA GLY A 305 -8.06 4.85 -9.42
C GLY A 305 -6.62 4.68 -8.95
N ILE A 306 -6.41 3.80 -7.99
CA ILE A 306 -5.10 3.63 -7.36
C ILE A 306 -4.17 2.83 -8.26
N THR A 307 -3.25 3.54 -8.93
CA THR A 307 -2.17 2.96 -9.76
C THR A 307 -0.80 3.03 -9.09
N THR A 308 -0.75 3.45 -7.82
CA THR A 308 0.49 3.65 -7.05
C THR A 308 1.38 2.42 -6.99
N LEU A 309 0.82 1.21 -7.10
CA LEU A 309 1.61 -0.02 -7.12
C LEU A 309 2.54 -0.09 -8.34
N ASP A 310 2.13 0.47 -9.48
CA ASP A 310 2.95 0.48 -10.69
C ASP A 310 4.15 1.42 -10.51
N VAL A 311 3.94 2.59 -9.89
CA VAL A 311 5.03 3.51 -9.51
C VAL A 311 5.97 2.85 -8.50
N VAL A 312 5.44 2.18 -7.47
CA VAL A 312 6.27 1.47 -6.48
C VAL A 312 7.13 0.39 -7.14
N ARG A 313 6.58 -0.36 -8.09
CA ARG A 313 7.31 -1.36 -8.88
C ARG A 313 8.36 -0.73 -9.78
N ALA A 314 7.99 0.31 -10.53
CA ALA A 314 8.90 1.03 -11.40
C ALA A 314 10.10 1.57 -10.63
N ASN A 315 9.87 2.26 -9.50
CA ASN A 315 10.94 2.76 -8.64
C ASN A 315 11.84 1.63 -8.13
N THR A 316 11.25 0.50 -7.73
CA THR A 316 12.00 -0.68 -7.24
C THR A 316 12.89 -1.27 -8.33
N PHE A 317 12.34 -1.53 -9.52
CA PHE A 317 13.06 -2.19 -10.60
C PHE A 317 14.12 -1.28 -11.21
N VAL A 318 13.83 0.02 -11.38
CA VAL A 318 14.81 1.01 -11.84
C VAL A 318 15.94 1.16 -10.84
N ALA A 319 15.64 1.27 -9.54
CA ALA A 319 16.66 1.36 -8.51
C ALA A 319 17.59 0.14 -8.52
N GLN A 320 17.04 -1.06 -8.62
CA GLN A 320 17.82 -2.29 -8.73
C GLN A 320 18.68 -2.32 -10.00
N ARG A 321 18.09 -1.98 -11.16
CA ARG A 321 18.77 -2.07 -12.46
C ARG A 321 19.89 -1.06 -12.61
N LYS A 322 19.76 0.12 -12.00
CA LYS A 322 20.73 1.23 -12.06
C LYS A 322 21.56 1.38 -10.78
N ASN A 323 21.41 0.47 -9.82
CA ASN A 323 22.07 0.51 -8.52
C ASN A 323 21.91 1.88 -7.81
N LEU A 324 20.70 2.43 -7.86
CA LEU A 324 20.34 3.67 -7.20
C LEU A 324 19.78 3.40 -5.81
N LYS A 325 19.86 4.41 -4.93
CA LYS A 325 19.15 4.37 -3.66
C LYS A 325 17.65 4.49 -3.93
N LEU A 326 16.89 3.44 -3.59
CA LEU A 326 15.45 3.35 -3.84
C LEU A 326 14.67 4.59 -3.37
N ILE A 327 15.09 5.16 -2.24
CA ILE A 327 14.45 6.33 -1.62
C ILE A 327 14.50 7.60 -2.48
N ASP A 328 15.47 7.68 -3.39
CA ASP A 328 15.71 8.82 -4.26
C ASP A 328 15.07 8.63 -5.64
N VAL A 329 14.53 7.44 -5.94
CA VAL A 329 13.98 7.10 -7.25
C VAL A 329 12.50 7.47 -7.36
N ASP A 330 12.18 8.24 -8.39
CA ASP A 330 10.82 8.58 -8.82
C ASP A 330 10.68 8.39 -10.35
N VAL A 331 9.88 7.40 -10.74
CA VAL A 331 9.52 7.10 -12.13
C VAL A 331 8.02 7.37 -12.28
N PRO A 332 7.61 8.41 -13.04
CA PRO A 332 6.20 8.59 -13.34
C PRO A 332 5.67 7.40 -14.15
N VAL A 333 4.50 6.89 -13.80
CA VAL A 333 3.80 5.85 -14.56
C VAL A 333 2.43 6.38 -14.98
N VAL A 334 2.15 6.33 -16.28
CA VAL A 334 0.96 6.91 -16.91
C VAL A 334 0.15 5.86 -17.67
N GLY A 335 -1.02 6.23 -18.20
CA GLY A 335 -1.88 5.34 -18.99
C GLY A 335 -3.03 4.72 -18.18
N GLY A 336 -2.92 3.46 -17.82
CA GLY A 336 -3.89 2.66 -17.08
C GLY A 336 -3.20 1.69 -16.10
N HIS A 337 -3.89 0.64 -15.69
CA HIS A 337 -3.46 -0.33 -14.67
C HIS A 337 -3.58 -1.80 -15.14
N ALA A 338 -3.43 -2.05 -16.45
CA ALA A 338 -3.48 -3.41 -16.99
C ALA A 338 -2.60 -3.59 -18.23
N GLY A 339 -1.68 -4.56 -18.19
CA GLY A 339 -0.86 -4.92 -19.35
C GLY A 339 -0.16 -3.72 -19.97
N ILE A 340 -0.27 -3.57 -21.30
CA ILE A 340 0.37 -2.48 -22.04
C ILE A 340 -0.15 -1.09 -21.67
N THR A 341 -1.30 -1.00 -20.99
CA THR A 341 -1.80 0.30 -20.53
C THR A 341 -0.94 0.91 -19.44
N ILE A 342 -0.09 0.13 -18.77
CA ILE A 342 0.88 0.64 -17.80
C ILE A 342 2.11 1.16 -18.55
N LEU A 343 2.30 2.48 -18.60
CA LEU A 343 3.41 3.12 -19.29
C LEU A 343 4.37 3.81 -18.30
N PRO A 344 5.49 3.17 -17.92
CA PRO A 344 6.53 3.83 -17.15
C PRO A 344 7.32 4.81 -18.01
N LEU A 345 7.38 6.07 -17.59
CA LEU A 345 8.13 7.13 -18.27
C LEU A 345 9.59 7.11 -17.83
N LEU A 346 10.35 6.12 -18.31
CA LEU A 346 11.75 5.93 -17.96
C LEU A 346 12.62 7.14 -18.34
N SER A 347 12.27 7.85 -19.42
CA SER A 347 12.96 9.10 -19.82
C SER A 347 12.79 10.24 -18.81
N LYS A 348 11.78 10.14 -17.94
CA LYS A 348 11.46 11.12 -16.89
C LYS A 348 11.90 10.68 -15.49
N THR A 349 12.65 9.59 -15.38
CA THR A 349 13.18 9.09 -14.10
C THR A 349 13.97 10.17 -13.37
N ARG A 350 13.74 10.27 -12.06
CA ARG A 350 14.55 11.08 -11.14
C ARG A 350 15.21 10.15 -10.11
N PRO A 351 16.53 10.27 -9.82
CA PRO A 351 17.50 11.11 -10.54
C PRO A 351 17.63 10.69 -12.02
N SER A 352 18.04 11.64 -12.87
CA SER A 352 18.20 11.37 -14.29
C SER A 352 19.30 10.32 -14.53
N VAL A 353 18.96 9.29 -15.29
CA VAL A 353 19.85 8.19 -15.66
C VAL A 353 19.58 7.79 -17.11
N SER A 354 20.62 7.39 -17.84
CA SER A 354 20.50 6.90 -19.21
C SER A 354 20.14 5.42 -19.22
N PHE A 355 19.26 5.03 -20.14
CA PHE A 355 18.91 3.63 -20.42
C PHE A 355 19.29 3.28 -21.85
N THR A 356 19.74 2.06 -22.09
CA THR A 356 19.83 1.49 -23.44
C THR A 356 18.45 1.06 -23.92
N ASP A 357 18.27 0.86 -25.22
CA ASP A 357 16.99 0.42 -25.78
C ASP A 357 16.54 -0.92 -25.18
N ASP A 358 17.47 -1.87 -25.00
CA ASP A 358 17.19 -3.16 -24.35
C ASP A 358 16.74 -2.98 -22.89
N GLU A 359 17.38 -2.06 -22.15
CA GLU A 359 16.98 -1.76 -20.76
C GLU A 359 15.58 -1.16 -20.69
N ILE A 360 15.25 -0.27 -21.64
CA ILE A 360 13.92 0.34 -21.73
C ILE A 360 12.86 -0.73 -21.96
N ASP A 361 13.11 -1.64 -22.90
CA ASP A 361 12.16 -2.70 -23.24
C ASP A 361 11.98 -3.70 -22.08
N GLU A 362 13.08 -4.24 -21.55
CA GLU A 362 13.05 -5.19 -20.43
C GLU A 362 12.35 -4.62 -19.19
N LEU A 363 12.67 -3.37 -18.81
CA LEU A 363 12.05 -2.73 -17.65
C LEU A 363 10.57 -2.46 -17.90
N THR A 364 10.20 -1.98 -19.08
CA THR A 364 8.80 -1.70 -19.43
C THR A 364 7.96 -2.97 -19.36
N VAL A 365 8.42 -4.04 -20.04
CA VAL A 365 7.73 -5.34 -20.06
C VAL A 365 7.61 -5.92 -18.65
N ARG A 366 8.67 -5.83 -17.83
CA ARG A 366 8.62 -6.32 -16.45
C ARG A 366 7.65 -5.51 -15.59
N ILE A 367 7.63 -4.19 -15.71
CA ILE A 367 6.71 -3.32 -14.96
C ILE A 367 5.25 -3.66 -15.32
N GLN A 368 4.95 -3.81 -16.61
CA GLN A 368 3.62 -4.19 -17.11
C GLN A 368 3.16 -5.56 -16.61
N ASN A 369 4.09 -6.52 -16.50
CA ASN A 369 3.79 -7.91 -16.14
C ASN A 369 4.05 -8.29 -14.68
N ALA A 370 4.51 -7.36 -13.84
CA ALA A 370 4.82 -7.62 -12.43
C ALA A 370 3.59 -8.07 -11.60
N GLY A 371 2.37 -7.79 -12.06
CA GLY A 371 1.15 -8.37 -11.50
C GLY A 371 1.07 -9.88 -11.74
N THR A 372 1.34 -10.29 -12.98
CA THR A 372 1.35 -11.69 -13.43
C THR A 372 2.46 -12.48 -12.75
N GLU A 373 3.66 -11.91 -12.65
CA GLU A 373 4.81 -12.51 -11.93
C GLU A 373 4.43 -12.94 -10.50
N VAL A 374 3.69 -12.10 -9.77
CA VAL A 374 3.24 -12.42 -8.40
C VAL A 374 2.16 -13.51 -8.39
N VAL A 375 1.26 -13.51 -9.37
CA VAL A 375 0.21 -14.55 -9.48
C VAL A 375 0.86 -15.92 -9.75
N GLU A 376 1.85 -15.97 -10.63
CA GLU A 376 2.62 -17.17 -10.95
C GLU A 376 3.45 -17.64 -9.75
N ALA A 377 4.15 -16.74 -9.07
CA ALA A 377 4.90 -17.05 -7.86
C ALA A 377 4.02 -17.56 -6.71
N LYS A 378 2.75 -17.15 -6.67
CA LYS A 378 1.74 -17.68 -5.73
C LYS A 378 1.04 -18.94 -6.23
N ALA A 379 1.50 -19.54 -7.34
CA ALA A 379 0.89 -20.71 -7.97
C ALA A 379 -0.63 -20.55 -8.21
N GLY A 380 -1.06 -19.33 -8.58
CA GLY A 380 -2.47 -19.01 -8.79
C GLY A 380 -3.31 -18.83 -7.51
N ALA A 381 -2.73 -18.95 -6.32
CA ALA A 381 -3.41 -18.76 -5.03
C ALA A 381 -3.68 -17.27 -4.68
N GLY A 382 -3.92 -16.43 -5.68
CA GLY A 382 -4.20 -15.01 -5.55
C GLY A 382 -3.13 -14.10 -6.18
N SER A 383 -3.36 -12.79 -6.08
CA SER A 383 -2.50 -11.74 -6.62
C SER A 383 -1.71 -11.01 -5.54
N ALA A 384 -1.04 -9.91 -5.90
CA ALA A 384 -0.36 -9.03 -4.95
C ALA A 384 -1.32 -8.49 -3.88
N THR A 385 -1.02 -8.77 -2.63
CA THR A 385 -1.82 -8.34 -1.47
C THR A 385 -1.05 -7.34 -0.61
N LEU A 386 0.13 -7.75 -0.12
CA LEU A 386 0.95 -6.95 0.79
C LEU A 386 1.51 -5.69 0.12
N SER A 387 2.10 -5.82 -1.07
CA SER A 387 2.62 -4.66 -1.82
C SER A 387 1.50 -3.73 -2.29
N MET A 388 0.31 -4.27 -2.60
CA MET A 388 -0.86 -3.46 -2.92
C MET A 388 -1.36 -2.68 -1.69
N ALA A 389 -1.41 -3.30 -0.51
CA ALA A 389 -1.74 -2.63 0.73
C ALA A 389 -0.75 -1.50 1.05
N TYR A 390 0.55 -1.74 0.87
CA TYR A 390 1.58 -0.70 0.99
C TYR A 390 1.35 0.48 0.02
N ALA A 391 1.14 0.19 -1.26
CA ALA A 391 0.93 1.22 -2.27
C ALA A 391 -0.35 2.03 -2.02
N ALA A 392 -1.45 1.38 -1.64
CA ALA A 392 -2.69 2.04 -1.30
C ALA A 392 -2.57 2.88 -0.02
N ALA A 393 -1.89 2.37 1.01
CA ALA A 393 -1.63 3.13 2.24
C ALA A 393 -0.78 4.38 1.98
N ARG A 394 0.20 4.32 1.07
CA ARG A 394 0.95 5.50 0.61
C ARG A 394 0.02 6.54 0.00
N PHE A 395 -0.90 6.14 -0.88
CA PHE A 395 -1.83 7.10 -1.50
C PHE A 395 -2.85 7.67 -0.49
N VAL A 396 -3.29 6.87 0.48
CA VAL A 396 -4.10 7.34 1.61
C VAL A 396 -3.34 8.39 2.42
N GLU A 397 -2.08 8.14 2.77
CA GLU A 397 -1.25 9.11 3.50
C GLU A 397 -1.04 10.41 2.70
N SER A 398 -0.80 10.32 1.39
CA SER A 398 -0.76 11.48 0.49
C SER A 398 -2.10 12.24 0.50
N SER A 399 -3.22 11.52 0.48
CA SER A 399 -4.57 12.12 0.58
C SER A 399 -4.78 12.86 1.91
N LEU A 400 -4.33 12.28 3.02
CA LEU A 400 -4.44 12.89 4.35
C LEU A 400 -3.56 14.14 4.47
N ARG A 401 -2.32 14.10 3.99
CA ARG A 401 -1.43 15.28 3.92
C ARG A 401 -2.05 16.41 3.09
N ALA A 402 -2.63 16.07 1.94
CA ALA A 402 -3.31 17.05 1.09
C ALA A 402 -4.53 17.68 1.79
N LEU A 403 -5.32 16.89 2.52
CA LEU A 403 -6.42 17.38 3.36
C LEU A 403 -5.94 18.28 4.50
N ASP A 404 -4.79 17.98 5.09
CA ASP A 404 -4.14 18.77 6.15
C ASP A 404 -3.54 20.08 5.63
N GLY A 405 -3.40 20.20 4.31
CA GLY A 405 -2.99 21.41 3.60
C GLY A 405 -1.52 21.44 3.24
N ASP A 406 -0.87 20.28 3.19
CA ASP A 406 0.40 20.14 2.51
C ASP A 406 0.22 20.50 1.03
N GLY A 407 0.93 21.56 0.60
CA GLY A 407 0.84 22.09 -0.76
C GLY A 407 1.74 21.39 -1.77
N ASP A 408 2.54 20.40 -1.35
CA ASP A 408 3.54 19.70 -2.16
C ASP A 408 3.30 18.17 -2.17
N VAL A 409 2.08 17.78 -2.52
CA VAL A 409 1.66 16.37 -2.59
C VAL A 409 1.38 15.98 -4.04
N TYR A 410 2.15 15.01 -4.55
CA TYR A 410 2.05 14.51 -5.92
C TYR A 410 2.00 12.98 -5.94
N GLU A 411 1.06 12.43 -6.70
CA GLU A 411 0.96 10.98 -6.93
C GLU A 411 0.50 10.70 -8.36
N CYS A 412 0.79 9.52 -8.89
CA CYS A 412 0.13 9.05 -10.12
C CYS A 412 -1.19 8.36 -9.76
N SER A 413 -2.26 8.68 -10.49
CA SER A 413 -3.60 8.09 -10.29
C SER A 413 -4.36 8.06 -11.60
N PHE A 414 -5.19 7.02 -11.79
CA PHE A 414 -6.14 6.93 -12.90
C PHE A 414 -7.39 7.76 -12.59
N VAL A 415 -7.57 8.86 -13.32
CA VAL A 415 -8.57 9.90 -13.01
C VAL A 415 -9.26 10.36 -14.29
N GLN A 416 -10.38 11.07 -14.17
CA GLN A 416 -10.91 11.80 -15.33
C GLN A 416 -9.88 12.86 -15.74
N SER A 417 -9.55 12.88 -17.03
CA SER A 417 -8.41 13.62 -17.56
C SER A 417 -8.69 14.17 -18.95
N ASP A 418 -8.08 15.30 -19.26
CA ASP A 418 -8.07 15.95 -20.57
C ASP A 418 -6.66 15.98 -21.20
N LEU A 419 -5.69 15.26 -20.61
CA LEU A 419 -4.33 15.15 -21.13
C LEU A 419 -4.23 14.36 -22.44
N THR A 420 -5.26 13.58 -22.76
CA THR A 420 -5.40 12.78 -23.98
C THR A 420 -6.82 12.91 -24.52
N ASP A 421 -7.10 12.29 -25.67
CA ASP A 421 -8.44 12.14 -26.22
C ASP A 421 -9.34 11.16 -25.42
N LEU A 422 -8.77 10.43 -24.46
CA LEU A 422 -9.49 9.53 -23.58
C LEU A 422 -10.05 10.26 -22.36
N PRO A 423 -11.29 9.96 -21.91
CA PRO A 423 -11.91 10.64 -20.79
C PRO A 423 -11.31 10.28 -19.42
N PHE A 424 -10.57 9.16 -19.34
CA PHE A 424 -9.84 8.75 -18.14
C PHE A 424 -8.42 8.36 -18.52
N PHE A 425 -7.45 8.79 -17.71
CA PHE A 425 -6.04 8.52 -17.95
C PHE A 425 -5.24 8.62 -16.65
N ALA A 426 -4.32 7.68 -16.42
CA ALA A 426 -3.41 7.73 -15.31
C ALA A 426 -2.30 8.73 -15.60
N SER A 427 -2.11 9.69 -14.71
CA SER A 427 -1.07 10.69 -14.81
C SER A 427 -0.68 11.17 -13.43
N ARG A 428 0.43 11.91 -13.34
CA ARG A 428 0.79 12.59 -12.10
C ARG A 428 -0.22 13.71 -11.85
N VAL A 429 -0.76 13.72 -10.63
CA VAL A 429 -1.70 14.71 -10.14
C VAL A 429 -1.12 15.40 -8.91
N LYS A 430 -1.38 16.70 -8.80
CA LYS A 430 -1.18 17.46 -7.58
C LYS A 430 -2.43 17.34 -6.71
N LEU A 431 -2.28 16.89 -5.47
CA LEU A 431 -3.37 16.78 -4.50
C LEU A 431 -3.41 18.02 -3.60
N GLY A 432 -4.60 18.41 -3.19
CA GLY A 432 -4.85 19.43 -2.18
C GLY A 432 -6.14 19.19 -1.42
N ARG A 433 -6.57 20.17 -0.62
CA ARG A 433 -7.71 20.01 0.31
C ARG A 433 -9.03 19.65 -0.36
N LYS A 434 -9.18 19.95 -1.65
CA LYS A 434 -10.39 19.69 -2.45
C LYS A 434 -10.22 18.53 -3.45
N GLY A 435 -9.17 17.73 -3.30
CA GLY A 435 -8.85 16.65 -4.23
C GLY A 435 -7.79 17.09 -5.23
N ILE A 436 -7.95 16.76 -6.50
CA ILE A 436 -7.02 17.14 -7.58
C ILE A 436 -7.00 18.66 -7.76
N GLU A 437 -5.83 19.27 -7.53
CA GLU A 437 -5.58 20.69 -7.82
C GLU A 437 -5.13 20.90 -9.27
N ALA A 438 -4.28 20.00 -9.78
CA ALA A 438 -3.73 20.09 -11.12
C ALA A 438 -3.34 18.70 -11.66
N LEU A 439 -3.51 18.52 -12.97
CA LEU A 439 -2.83 17.47 -13.74
C LEU A 439 -1.46 18.01 -14.17
N ILE A 440 -0.47 17.13 -14.34
CA ILE A 440 0.90 17.54 -14.70
C ILE A 440 1.19 17.19 -16.17
N PRO A 441 0.81 18.06 -17.14
CA PRO A 441 0.98 17.80 -18.56
C PRO A 441 2.45 17.74 -19.00
N SER A 442 3.36 18.35 -18.24
CA SER A 442 4.80 18.34 -18.54
C SER A 442 5.41 16.93 -18.55
N ASP A 443 4.82 15.96 -17.85
CA ASP A 443 5.30 14.58 -17.85
C ASP A 443 5.12 13.93 -19.24
N LEU A 444 4.13 14.38 -20.03
CA LEU A 444 3.88 13.90 -21.39
C LEU A 444 4.59 14.72 -22.47
N GLN A 445 5.34 15.76 -22.11
CA GLN A 445 6.10 16.57 -23.07
C GLN A 445 7.49 16.00 -23.28
N GLY A 446 7.95 15.90 -24.53
CA GLY A 446 9.29 15.40 -24.86
C GLY A 446 9.47 13.95 -24.41
N LEU A 447 8.50 13.10 -24.72
CA LEU A 447 8.61 11.64 -24.60
C LEU A 447 9.67 11.13 -25.58
N SER A 448 10.34 10.04 -25.22
CA SER A 448 11.17 9.30 -26.16
C SER A 448 10.33 8.65 -27.27
N ASP A 449 10.96 8.28 -28.38
CA ASP A 449 10.27 7.59 -29.48
C ASP A 449 9.61 6.28 -29.04
N TYR A 450 10.22 5.56 -28.10
CA TYR A 450 9.64 4.35 -27.51
C TYR A 450 8.37 4.66 -26.72
N GLU A 451 8.44 5.63 -25.81
CA GLU A 451 7.30 6.04 -24.97
C GLU A 451 6.15 6.62 -25.80
N GLN A 452 6.45 7.38 -26.86
CA GLN A 452 5.44 7.92 -27.77
C GLN A 452 4.70 6.80 -28.51
N LYS A 453 5.44 5.80 -29.04
CA LYS A 453 4.84 4.63 -29.69
C LYS A 453 4.00 3.81 -28.71
N ALA A 454 4.50 3.59 -27.49
CA ALA A 454 3.79 2.87 -26.45
C ALA A 454 2.51 3.60 -26.00
N LEU A 455 2.56 4.93 -25.90
CA LEU A 455 1.41 5.78 -25.60
C LEU A 455 0.32 5.67 -26.67
N GLU A 456 0.66 5.66 -27.96
CA GLU A 456 -0.34 5.45 -29.00
C GLU A 456 -0.89 4.01 -29.00
N ALA A 457 -0.03 3.02 -28.73
CA ALA A 457 -0.42 1.60 -28.70
C ALA A 457 -1.38 1.26 -27.55
N LEU A 458 -1.27 1.93 -26.40
CA LEU A 458 -2.13 1.64 -25.24
C LEU A 458 -3.53 2.25 -25.34
N LYS A 459 -3.71 3.34 -26.11
CA LYS A 459 -4.97 4.09 -26.15
C LYS A 459 -6.17 3.24 -26.57
N PRO A 460 -6.10 2.38 -27.61
CA PRO A 460 -7.23 1.54 -28.00
C PRO A 460 -7.67 0.56 -26.90
N GLU A 461 -6.74 -0.08 -26.20
CA GLU A 461 -7.06 -1.02 -25.11
C GLU A 461 -7.66 -0.30 -23.90
N LEU A 462 -7.10 0.86 -23.57
CA LEU A 462 -7.62 1.69 -22.49
C LEU A 462 -9.01 2.22 -22.81
N LYS A 463 -9.23 2.70 -24.04
CA LYS A 463 -10.55 3.15 -24.53
C LYS A 463 -11.59 2.04 -24.42
N ALA A 464 -11.29 0.83 -24.88
CA ALA A 464 -12.20 -0.31 -24.78
C ALA A 464 -12.54 -0.65 -23.32
N SER A 465 -11.57 -0.57 -22.41
CA SER A 465 -11.77 -0.79 -20.98
C SER A 465 -12.68 0.28 -20.36
N ILE A 466 -12.49 1.54 -20.74
CA ILE A 466 -13.30 2.68 -20.29
C ILE A 466 -14.74 2.52 -20.78
N GLU A 467 -14.93 2.30 -22.08
CA GLU A 467 -16.24 2.14 -22.70
C GLU A 467 -17.00 0.96 -22.11
N LYS A 468 -16.32 -0.16 -21.81
CA LYS A 468 -16.92 -1.30 -21.12
C LYS A 468 -17.46 -0.94 -19.73
N GLY A 469 -16.71 -0.14 -18.96
CA GLY A 469 -17.15 0.35 -17.66
C GLY A 469 -18.36 1.28 -17.75
N ILE A 470 -18.32 2.26 -18.65
CA ILE A 470 -19.42 3.19 -18.90
C ILE A 470 -20.69 2.44 -19.34
N ALA A 471 -20.56 1.52 -20.30
CA ALA A 471 -21.67 0.73 -20.81
C ALA A 471 -22.32 -0.14 -19.72
N PHE A 472 -21.53 -0.71 -18.80
CA PHE A 472 -22.07 -1.45 -17.67
C PHE A 472 -22.95 -0.58 -16.78
N ALA A 473 -22.47 0.61 -16.40
CA ALA A 473 -23.20 1.52 -15.52
C ALA A 473 -24.47 2.08 -16.17
N GLN A 474 -24.44 2.35 -17.47
CA GLN A 474 -25.60 2.88 -18.22
C GLN A 474 -26.69 1.84 -18.44
N LYS A 475 -26.35 0.56 -18.71
CA LYS A 475 -27.35 -0.51 -18.85
C LYS A 475 -28.24 -0.66 -17.62
N GLN A 476 -27.66 -0.47 -16.43
CA GLN A 476 -28.38 -0.60 -15.16
C GLN A 476 -29.33 0.57 -14.90
N ALA A 477 -28.99 1.79 -15.35
CA ALA A 477 -29.87 2.95 -15.22
C ALA A 477 -31.15 2.87 -16.07
N VAL A 478 -31.15 2.04 -17.12
CA VAL A 478 -32.34 1.80 -17.96
C VAL A 478 -33.25 0.72 -17.36
N THR A 479 -32.73 -0.10 -16.43
CA THR A 479 -33.44 -1.26 -15.87
C THR A 479 -34.01 -0.97 -14.46
N ALA A 480 -33.55 0.09 -13.81
CA ALA A 480 -34.03 0.60 -12.52
C ALA A 480 -35.03 1.74 -12.73
#